data_AF-A0A2H3KC26-F1
#
_entry.id   AF-A0A2H3KC26-F1
#
_cell.length_a   1.000
_cell.length_b   1.000
_cell.length_c   1.000
_cell.angle_alpha   90.00
_cell.angle_beta   90.00
_cell.angle_gamma   90.00
#
_symmetry.space_group_name_H-M   'P 1'
#
loop_
_entity.id
_entity.type
_entity.pdbx_description
1 polymer ?
#
loop_
_entity_poly.entity_id
_entity_poly.type
_entity_poly.pdbx_seq_one_letter_code
_entity_poly.pdbx_strand_id
1 'polypeptide(L)'
;MDILNNYIMCKIRFIFIIIIVLFTFNCQKRVKKMELSTRNVIDSNKTKFLTSFYFKESRIKEDKYDVQFYGNETAYNELILYYSYNKLRIDEILPYTLIMVERHKKFNYCTNVVENIIQFYTNKSSNQYIDGTDKGIFEYLKLLKLLDVATKQYCLNYVTLGASNNDPLSLKYLEVLYRNGLILDKNINKADILKEKYEQLSSLPKI
;
A
#
# COMPACT_ATOMS: atom_id res chain seq x y z
N MET A 1 7.11 57.98 26.33
CA MET A 1 5.84 57.24 26.41
C MET A 1 5.89 55.89 25.68
N ASP A 2 6.96 55.56 24.96
CA ASP A 2 7.01 54.36 24.08
C ASP A 2 7.30 53.03 24.79
N ILE A 3 7.94 53.07 25.96
CA ILE A 3 8.31 51.87 26.72
C ILE A 3 7.06 51.22 27.36
N LEU A 4 6.11 52.04 27.82
CA LEU A 4 4.88 51.54 28.45
C LEU A 4 3.97 50.86 27.42
N ASN A 5 3.90 51.39 26.20
CA ASN A 5 3.11 50.82 25.10
C ASN A 5 3.69 49.48 24.61
N ASN A 6 5.01 49.34 24.54
CA ASN A 6 5.63 48.06 24.17
C ASN A 6 5.42 46.98 25.24
N TYR A 7 5.43 47.35 26.52
CA TYR A 7 5.19 46.40 27.60
C TYR A 7 3.74 45.91 27.63
N ILE A 8 2.77 46.79 27.36
CA ILE A 8 1.35 46.45 27.28
C ILE A 8 1.07 45.57 26.04
N MET A 9 1.63 45.92 24.88
CA MET A 9 1.53 45.10 23.66
C MET A 9 2.10 43.69 23.83
N CYS A 10 3.21 43.55 24.57
CA CYS A 10 3.83 42.24 24.81
C CYS A 10 2.96 41.35 25.71
N LYS A 11 2.35 41.92 26.77
CA LYS A 11 1.40 41.19 27.63
C LYS A 11 0.15 40.74 26.90
N ILE A 12 -0.40 41.58 26.01
CA ILE A 12 -1.59 41.24 25.21
C ILE A 12 -1.29 40.07 24.26
N ARG A 13 -0.12 40.07 23.60
CA ARG A 13 0.31 38.96 22.74
C ARG A 13 0.50 37.65 23.52
N PHE A 14 1.06 37.72 24.72
CA PHE A 14 1.26 36.53 25.56
C PHE A 14 -0.06 35.93 26.04
N ILE A 15 -1.03 36.77 26.43
CA ILE A 15 -2.38 36.32 26.80
C ILE A 15 -3.10 35.67 25.60
N PHE A 16 -2.95 36.23 24.40
CA PHE A 16 -3.55 35.65 23.18
C PHE A 16 -3.00 34.25 22.86
N ILE A 17 -1.68 34.04 23.03
CA ILE A 17 -1.05 32.73 22.83
C ILE A 17 -1.57 31.72 23.85
N ILE A 18 -1.72 32.10 25.13
CA ILE A 18 -2.26 31.21 26.17
C ILE A 18 -3.71 30.82 25.86
N ILE A 19 -4.54 31.75 25.39
CA ILE A 19 -5.94 31.47 25.02
C ILE A 19 -6.01 30.49 23.84
N ILE A 20 -5.17 30.66 22.81
CA ILE A 20 -5.11 29.76 21.65
C ILE A 20 -4.69 28.34 22.08
N VAL A 21 -3.69 28.22 22.95
CA VAL A 21 -3.23 26.92 23.50
C VAL A 21 -4.33 26.26 24.35
N LEU A 22 -5.06 27.03 25.16
CA LEU A 22 -6.18 26.49 25.95
C LEU A 22 -7.36 26.04 25.08
N PHE A 23 -7.62 26.72 23.94
CA PHE A 23 -8.64 26.32 22.98
C PHE A 23 -8.28 25.03 22.23
N THR A 24 -7.01 24.83 21.86
CA THR A 24 -6.58 23.57 21.20
C THR A 24 -6.63 22.38 22.15
N PHE A 25 -6.33 22.56 23.44
CA PHE A 25 -6.47 21.51 24.46
C PHE A 25 -7.94 21.14 24.75
N ASN A 26 -8.87 22.09 24.69
CA ASN A 26 -10.30 21.81 24.89
C ASN A 26 -10.97 21.13 23.68
N CYS A 27 -10.50 21.38 22.45
CA CYS A 27 -10.96 20.67 21.26
C CYS A 27 -10.55 19.18 21.28
N GLN A 28 -9.36 18.84 21.75
CA GLN A 28 -8.94 17.43 21.87
C GLN A 28 -9.77 16.62 22.88
N LYS A 29 -10.26 17.24 23.96
CA LYS A 29 -11.11 16.56 24.96
C LYS A 29 -12.52 16.27 24.47
N ARG A 30 -13.07 17.06 23.54
CA ARG A 30 -14.42 16.81 22.98
C ARG A 30 -14.43 15.78 21.85
N VAL A 31 -13.38 15.69 21.03
CA VAL A 31 -13.28 14.65 19.99
C VAL A 31 -13.11 13.25 20.62
N LYS A 32 -12.30 13.13 21.69
CA LYS A 32 -12.15 11.84 22.40
C LYS A 32 -13.41 11.34 23.12
N LYS A 33 -14.38 12.21 23.43
CA LYS A 33 -15.60 11.82 24.17
C LYS A 33 -16.79 11.51 23.26
N MET A 34 -16.72 11.86 21.96
CA MET A 34 -17.80 11.62 21.00
C MET A 34 -17.57 10.41 20.08
N GLU A 35 -16.37 9.81 20.11
CA GLU A 35 -16.09 8.51 19.45
C GLU A 35 -16.23 7.29 20.39
N LEU A 36 -16.58 7.51 21.67
CA LEU A 36 -16.62 6.45 22.68
C LEU A 36 -18.03 6.05 23.13
N SER A 37 -19.04 6.18 22.27
CA SER A 37 -20.42 5.73 22.56
C SER A 37 -21.07 4.89 21.46
N THR A 38 -20.38 4.57 20.37
CA THR A 38 -20.73 3.40 19.57
C THR A 38 -20.25 2.16 20.32
N ARG A 39 -21.18 1.48 20.99
CA ARG A 39 -21.00 0.14 21.59
C ARG A 39 -20.20 -0.75 20.65
N ASN A 40 -18.92 -0.94 20.95
CA ASN A 40 -18.19 -2.12 20.50
C ASN A 40 -18.79 -3.30 21.25
N VAL A 41 -19.76 -3.98 20.63
CA VAL A 41 -19.92 -5.41 20.91
C VAL A 41 -18.58 -6.01 20.50
N ILE A 42 -17.72 -6.30 21.47
CA ILE A 42 -16.46 -6.98 21.21
C ILE A 42 -16.87 -8.33 20.64
N ASP A 43 -16.72 -8.46 19.32
CA ASP A 43 -16.93 -9.72 18.63
C ASP A 43 -15.91 -10.72 19.20
N SER A 44 -16.42 -11.64 20.02
CA SER A 44 -15.61 -12.64 20.70
C SER A 44 -14.93 -13.56 19.69
N ASN A 45 -15.50 -13.73 18.49
CA ASN A 45 -14.89 -14.48 17.40
C ASN A 45 -13.71 -13.72 16.81
N LYS A 46 -13.85 -12.41 16.58
CA LYS A 46 -12.73 -11.55 16.15
C LYS A 46 -11.59 -11.56 17.16
N THR A 47 -11.89 -11.49 18.44
CA THR A 47 -10.87 -11.53 19.49
C THR A 47 -10.16 -12.89 19.53
N LYS A 48 -10.91 -14.00 19.50
CA LYS A 48 -10.34 -15.36 19.43
C LYS A 48 -9.48 -15.57 18.19
N PHE A 49 -9.91 -15.06 17.03
CA PHE A 49 -9.16 -15.12 15.79
C PHE A 49 -7.82 -14.39 15.90
N LEU A 50 -7.82 -13.15 16.38
CA LEU A 50 -6.59 -12.36 16.56
C LEU A 50 -5.61 -12.97 17.58
N THR A 51 -6.11 -13.78 18.52
CA THR A 51 -5.28 -14.53 19.50
C THR A 51 -4.94 -15.95 19.06
N SER A 52 -5.39 -16.39 17.89
CA SER A 52 -5.17 -17.76 17.43
C SER A 52 -3.69 -18.04 17.12
N PHE A 53 -3.35 -19.33 16.98
CA PHE A 53 -1.99 -19.76 16.58
C PHE A 53 -1.51 -19.03 15.33
N TYR A 54 -2.45 -18.64 14.46
CA TYR A 54 -2.19 -17.85 13.26
C TYR A 54 -1.28 -16.66 13.56
N PHE A 55 -1.51 -15.87 14.61
CA PHE A 55 -0.72 -14.65 14.85
C PHE A 55 0.53 -14.87 15.71
N LYS A 56 0.98 -16.12 15.93
CA LYS A 56 2.18 -16.40 16.73
C LYS A 56 3.45 -15.93 16.04
N GLU A 57 4.27 -15.19 16.78
CA GLU A 57 5.53 -14.63 16.29
C GLU A 57 6.51 -15.69 15.78
N SER A 58 6.58 -16.86 16.44
CA SER A 58 7.46 -17.96 16.02
C SER A 58 7.11 -18.46 14.62
N ARG A 59 5.82 -18.58 14.31
CA ARG A 59 5.32 -18.98 12.98
C ARG A 59 5.70 -17.93 11.94
N ILE A 60 5.51 -16.65 12.23
CA ILE A 60 5.87 -15.57 11.31
C ILE A 60 7.38 -15.53 11.03
N LYS A 61 8.23 -15.85 12.03
CA LYS A 61 9.68 -15.95 11.85
C LYS A 61 10.06 -17.13 10.94
N GLU A 62 9.37 -18.25 11.05
CA GLU A 62 9.54 -19.41 10.17
C GLU A 62 9.13 -19.08 8.72
N ASP A 63 7.96 -18.47 8.53
CA ASP A 63 7.52 -18.02 7.20
C ASP A 63 8.52 -17.04 6.56
N LYS A 64 9.02 -16.08 7.34
CA LYS A 64 10.07 -15.13 6.91
C LYS A 64 11.35 -15.86 6.47
N TYR A 65 11.78 -16.86 7.24
CA TYR A 65 12.97 -17.67 6.92
C TYR A 65 12.75 -18.44 5.61
N ASP A 66 11.60 -19.10 5.46
CA ASP A 66 11.31 -19.92 4.28
C ASP A 66 11.22 -19.09 2.99
N VAL A 67 10.64 -17.89 3.06
CA VAL A 67 10.67 -16.95 1.94
C VAL A 67 12.10 -16.52 1.64
N GLN A 68 12.85 -16.13 2.68
CA GLN A 68 14.20 -15.61 2.51
C GLN A 68 15.14 -16.61 1.83
N PHE A 69 15.10 -17.88 2.23
CA PHE A 69 16.06 -18.90 1.80
C PHE A 69 15.56 -19.80 0.67
N TYR A 70 14.25 -20.10 0.62
CA TYR A 70 13.70 -21.07 -0.32
C TYR A 70 12.70 -20.48 -1.32
N GLY A 71 12.29 -19.22 -1.14
CA GLY A 71 11.28 -18.62 -2.00
C GLY A 71 9.94 -19.34 -1.92
N ASN A 72 9.59 -19.84 -0.72
CA ASN A 72 8.38 -20.60 -0.48
C ASN A 72 7.13 -19.72 -0.68
N GLU A 73 6.34 -20.04 -1.71
CA GLU A 73 5.14 -19.28 -2.10
C GLU A 73 4.03 -19.36 -1.04
N THR A 74 3.86 -20.52 -0.40
CA THR A 74 2.88 -20.69 0.68
C THR A 74 3.23 -19.80 1.87
N ALA A 75 4.48 -19.84 2.31
CA ALA A 75 4.97 -18.96 3.39
C ALA A 75 4.83 -17.48 3.02
N TYR A 76 5.13 -17.11 1.77
CA TYR A 76 4.95 -15.73 1.31
C TYR A 76 3.48 -15.29 1.33
N ASN A 77 2.56 -16.12 0.86
CA ASN A 77 1.13 -15.82 0.90
C ASN A 77 0.62 -15.69 2.34
N GLU A 78 1.15 -16.50 3.26
CA GLU A 78 0.88 -16.39 4.69
C GLU A 78 1.38 -15.06 5.29
N LEU A 79 2.56 -14.57 4.87
CA LEU A 79 3.04 -13.25 5.26
C LEU A 79 2.16 -12.12 4.72
N ILE A 80 1.72 -12.18 3.46
CA ILE A 80 0.78 -11.19 2.88
C ILE A 80 -0.47 -11.12 3.76
N LEU A 81 -1.06 -12.28 4.07
CA LEU A 81 -2.28 -12.36 4.86
C LEU A 81 -2.06 -11.84 6.27
N TYR A 82 -0.98 -12.22 6.95
CA TYR A 82 -0.60 -11.69 8.25
C TYR A 82 -0.52 -10.16 8.27
N TYR A 83 0.22 -9.56 7.32
CA TYR A 83 0.38 -8.10 7.29
C TYR A 83 -0.88 -7.35 6.85
N SER A 84 -1.78 -8.00 6.09
CA SER A 84 -3.09 -7.43 5.77
C SER A 84 -3.92 -7.12 7.04
N TYR A 85 -3.73 -7.93 8.09
CA TYR A 85 -4.32 -7.70 9.42
C TYR A 85 -3.45 -6.80 10.31
N ASN A 86 -2.12 -6.83 10.15
CA ASN A 86 -1.18 -6.02 10.92
C ASN A 86 -0.75 -4.74 10.17
N LYS A 87 -1.70 -3.84 9.94
CA LYS A 87 -1.51 -2.64 9.11
C LYS A 87 -0.40 -1.70 9.57
N LEU A 88 -0.01 -1.73 10.85
CA LEU A 88 1.09 -0.91 11.39
C LEU A 88 2.47 -1.37 10.92
N ARG A 89 2.58 -2.59 10.39
CA ARG A 89 3.84 -3.21 9.94
C ARG A 89 3.74 -3.68 8.49
N ILE A 90 2.81 -3.13 7.71
CA ILE A 90 2.54 -3.57 6.34
C ILE A 90 3.75 -3.35 5.42
N ASP A 91 4.59 -2.38 5.75
CA ASP A 91 5.87 -2.10 5.09
C ASP A 91 6.88 -3.25 5.20
N GLU A 92 6.78 -4.09 6.22
CA GLU A 92 7.69 -5.23 6.40
C GLU A 92 7.53 -6.32 5.35
N ILE A 93 6.46 -6.35 4.55
CA ILE A 93 6.30 -7.33 3.47
C ILE A 93 7.21 -7.03 2.27
N LEU A 94 7.49 -5.74 2.00
CA LEU A 94 8.23 -5.30 0.82
C LEU A 94 9.58 -6.02 0.62
N PRO A 95 10.48 -6.13 1.63
CA PRO A 95 11.74 -6.85 1.44
C PRO A 95 11.55 -8.33 1.06
N TYR A 96 10.50 -8.99 1.57
CA TYR A 96 10.22 -10.39 1.22
C TYR A 96 9.68 -10.51 -0.20
N THR A 97 8.83 -9.57 -0.63
CA THR A 97 8.37 -9.50 -2.02
C THR A 97 9.53 -9.29 -2.99
N LEU A 98 10.47 -8.40 -2.66
CA LEU A 98 11.68 -8.18 -3.45
C LEU A 98 12.54 -9.46 -3.52
N ILE A 99 12.71 -10.17 -2.40
CA ILE A 99 13.45 -11.45 -2.38
C ILE A 99 12.78 -12.50 -3.29
N MET A 100 11.45 -12.62 -3.24
CA MET A 100 10.70 -13.56 -4.11
C MET A 100 11.01 -13.32 -5.59
N VAL A 101 11.01 -12.06 -6.03
CA VAL A 101 11.24 -11.70 -7.43
C VAL A 101 12.73 -11.75 -7.80
N GLU A 102 13.59 -11.06 -7.04
CA GLU A 102 14.98 -10.84 -7.41
C GLU A 102 15.86 -12.06 -7.19
N ARG A 103 15.71 -12.72 -6.04
CA ARG A 103 16.53 -13.89 -5.69
C ARG A 103 15.95 -15.16 -6.27
N HIS A 104 14.66 -15.38 -6.07
CA HIS A 104 13.99 -16.66 -6.38
C HIS A 104 13.29 -16.68 -7.73
N LYS A 105 13.34 -15.57 -8.49
CA LYS A 105 12.81 -15.45 -9.86
C LYS A 105 11.32 -15.78 -9.97
N LYS A 106 10.56 -15.53 -8.90
CA LYS A 106 9.10 -15.69 -8.85
C LYS A 106 8.43 -14.46 -9.45
N PHE A 107 8.47 -14.35 -10.78
CA PHE A 107 8.04 -13.16 -11.51
C PHE A 107 6.52 -12.89 -11.47
N ASN A 108 5.72 -13.87 -11.06
CA ASN A 108 4.29 -13.70 -10.76
C ASN A 108 4.02 -12.77 -9.56
N TYR A 109 5.06 -12.38 -8.81
CA TYR A 109 4.96 -11.39 -7.72
C TYR A 109 5.50 -10.00 -8.10
N CYS A 110 5.82 -9.75 -9.37
CA CYS A 110 6.26 -8.42 -9.83
C CYS A 110 5.24 -7.31 -9.53
N THR A 111 3.94 -7.60 -9.67
CA THR A 111 2.88 -6.63 -9.31
C THR A 111 2.78 -6.40 -7.82
N ASN A 112 3.04 -7.41 -6.98
CA ASN A 112 3.12 -7.25 -5.53
C ASN A 112 4.20 -6.25 -5.13
N VAL A 113 5.36 -6.24 -5.82
CA VAL A 113 6.42 -5.23 -5.57
C VAL A 113 5.86 -3.83 -5.78
N VAL A 114 5.18 -3.62 -6.91
CA VAL A 114 4.58 -2.32 -7.27
C VAL A 114 3.53 -1.92 -6.24
N GLU A 115 2.67 -2.85 -5.84
CA GLU A 115 1.63 -2.59 -4.85
C GLU A 115 2.20 -2.22 -3.48
N ASN A 116 3.24 -2.94 -3.04
CA ASN A 116 3.92 -2.66 -1.78
C ASN A 116 4.64 -1.31 -1.82
N ILE A 117 5.25 -0.93 -2.94
CA ILE A 117 5.87 0.39 -3.11
C ILE A 117 4.81 1.51 -3.07
N ILE A 118 3.73 1.38 -3.85
CA ILE A 118 2.65 2.38 -3.83
C ILE A 118 2.11 2.52 -2.41
N GLN A 119 1.85 1.40 -1.73
CA GLN A 119 1.33 1.40 -0.38
C GLN A 119 2.31 2.05 0.61
N PHE A 120 3.61 1.74 0.51
CA PHE A 120 4.64 2.32 1.36
C PHE A 120 4.69 3.85 1.25
N TYR A 121 4.69 4.39 0.03
CA TYR A 121 4.83 5.83 -0.20
C TYR A 121 3.53 6.63 -0.08
N THR A 122 2.37 6.00 -0.28
CA THR A 122 1.08 6.72 -0.33
C THR A 122 0.10 6.33 0.77
N ASN A 123 0.41 5.29 1.55
CA ASN A 123 -0.50 4.68 2.54
C ASN A 123 -1.86 4.24 1.94
N LYS A 124 -1.90 3.96 0.63
CA LYS A 124 -3.09 3.50 -0.11
C LYS A 124 -2.87 2.07 -0.58
N SER A 125 -3.85 1.21 -0.32
CA SER A 125 -3.79 -0.21 -0.68
C SER A 125 -4.61 -0.48 -1.94
N SER A 126 -4.18 -1.46 -2.74
CA SER A 126 -4.85 -1.90 -3.97
C SER A 126 -6.31 -2.31 -3.72
N ASN A 127 -6.61 -2.93 -2.58
CA ASN A 127 -7.96 -3.33 -2.18
C ASN A 127 -8.98 -2.18 -2.04
N GLN A 128 -8.52 -0.92 -1.97
CA GLN A 128 -9.40 0.26 -1.94
C GLN A 128 -9.86 0.68 -3.34
N TYR A 129 -9.25 0.14 -4.39
CA TYR A 129 -9.43 0.59 -5.78
C TYR A 129 -9.79 -0.57 -6.73
N ILE A 130 -9.13 -1.73 -6.58
CA ILE A 130 -9.26 -2.84 -7.51
C ILE A 130 -10.50 -3.66 -7.14
N ASP A 131 -11.55 -3.47 -7.94
CA ASP A 131 -12.83 -4.17 -7.90
C ASP A 131 -12.96 -5.22 -9.02
N GLY A 132 -11.85 -5.53 -9.69
CA GLY A 132 -11.81 -6.40 -10.87
C GLY A 132 -12.11 -5.68 -12.18
N THR A 133 -12.38 -4.36 -12.16
CA THR A 133 -12.58 -3.57 -13.39
C THR A 133 -11.31 -2.86 -13.85
N ASP A 134 -11.23 -2.59 -15.15
CA ASP A 134 -10.17 -1.78 -15.75
C ASP A 134 -10.10 -0.37 -15.14
N LYS A 135 -11.26 0.17 -14.74
CA LYS A 135 -11.36 1.47 -14.07
C LYS A 135 -10.69 1.44 -12.69
N GLY A 136 -10.92 0.39 -11.91
CA GLY A 136 -10.29 0.21 -10.60
C GLY A 136 -8.77 0.13 -10.71
N ILE A 137 -8.27 -0.67 -11.65
CA ILE A 137 -6.82 -0.78 -11.93
C ILE A 137 -6.25 0.57 -12.38
N PHE A 138 -6.93 1.29 -13.26
CA PHE A 138 -6.50 2.61 -13.72
C PHE A 138 -6.40 3.63 -12.57
N GLU A 139 -7.43 3.73 -11.72
CA GLU A 139 -7.41 4.66 -10.58
C GLU A 139 -6.33 4.29 -9.56
N TYR A 140 -6.06 2.99 -9.38
CA TYR A 140 -4.95 2.54 -8.54
C TYR A 140 -3.58 2.92 -9.14
N LEU A 141 -3.33 2.60 -10.41
CA LEU A 141 -2.04 2.86 -11.07
C LEU A 141 -1.77 4.36 -11.27
N LYS A 142 -2.80 5.22 -11.27
CA LYS A 142 -2.64 6.67 -11.21
C LYS A 142 -1.82 7.12 -9.98
N LEU A 143 -1.82 6.37 -8.89
CA LEU A 143 -1.03 6.68 -7.70
C LEU A 143 0.48 6.69 -7.97
N LEU A 144 0.94 5.99 -9.00
CA LEU A 144 2.35 6.05 -9.43
C LEU A 144 2.78 7.49 -9.77
N LYS A 145 1.85 8.38 -10.18
CA LYS A 145 2.17 9.79 -10.44
C LYS A 145 2.66 10.55 -9.22
N LEU A 146 2.29 10.10 -8.01
CA LEU A 146 2.68 10.71 -6.73
C LEU A 146 4.12 10.37 -6.32
N LEU A 147 4.73 9.36 -6.94
CA LEU A 147 6.08 8.90 -6.61
C LEU A 147 7.14 9.78 -7.31
N ASP A 148 8.37 9.77 -6.78
CA ASP A 148 9.50 10.38 -7.46
C ASP A 148 9.88 9.61 -8.74
N VAL A 149 10.72 10.21 -9.58
CA VAL A 149 11.09 9.66 -10.89
C VAL A 149 11.82 8.32 -10.78
N ALA A 150 12.72 8.16 -9.81
CA ALA A 150 13.48 6.93 -9.65
C ALA A 150 12.55 5.78 -9.20
N THR A 151 11.66 6.05 -8.23
CA THR A 151 10.69 5.07 -7.77
C THR A 151 9.70 4.67 -8.86
N LYS A 152 9.23 5.63 -9.69
CA LYS A 152 8.39 5.34 -10.87
C LYS A 152 9.09 4.38 -11.83
N GLN A 153 10.35 4.66 -12.16
CA GLN A 153 11.13 3.83 -13.06
C GLN A 153 11.36 2.43 -12.46
N TYR A 154 11.58 2.35 -11.16
CA TYR A 154 11.75 1.08 -10.46
C TYR A 154 10.46 0.23 -10.52
N CYS A 155 9.29 0.80 -10.24
CA CYS A 155 8.00 0.14 -10.44
C CYS A 155 7.81 -0.35 -11.88
N LEU A 156 8.10 0.52 -12.86
CA LEU A 156 7.99 0.18 -14.28
C LEU A 156 8.88 -1.00 -14.68
N ASN A 157 10.10 -1.07 -14.12
CA ASN A 157 11.01 -2.18 -14.37
C ASN A 157 10.40 -3.52 -13.92
N TYR A 158 9.77 -3.58 -12.74
CA TYR A 158 9.10 -4.81 -12.29
C TYR A 158 7.88 -5.17 -13.12
N VAL A 159 7.00 -4.20 -13.44
CA VAL A 159 5.85 -4.47 -14.31
C VAL A 159 6.32 -5.02 -15.66
N THR A 160 7.38 -4.43 -16.23
CA THR A 160 7.95 -4.89 -17.50
C THR A 160 8.55 -6.29 -17.38
N LEU A 161 9.27 -6.57 -16.28
CA LEU A 161 9.86 -7.88 -15.99
C LEU A 161 8.81 -8.98 -15.81
N GLY A 162 7.72 -8.70 -15.10
CA GLY A 162 6.60 -9.63 -14.98
C GLY A 162 5.94 -9.90 -16.34
N ALA A 163 5.67 -8.84 -17.10
CA ALA A 163 5.06 -8.94 -18.42
C ALA A 163 5.92 -9.74 -19.43
N SER A 164 7.25 -9.60 -19.37
CA SER A 164 8.17 -10.39 -20.21
C SER A 164 8.19 -11.87 -19.82
N ASN A 165 7.85 -12.19 -18.57
CA ASN A 165 7.73 -13.55 -18.05
C ASN A 165 6.28 -14.08 -18.05
N ASN A 166 5.41 -13.48 -18.87
CA ASN A 166 4.01 -13.89 -19.04
C ASN A 166 3.16 -13.83 -17.76
N ASP A 167 3.52 -13.00 -16.77
CA ASP A 167 2.66 -12.75 -15.62
C ASP A 167 1.39 -11.98 -16.06
N PRO A 168 0.18 -12.56 -15.92
CA PRO A 168 -1.05 -11.93 -16.43
C PRO A 168 -1.33 -10.57 -15.79
N LEU A 169 -1.10 -10.41 -14.48
CA LEU A 169 -1.39 -9.16 -13.82
C LEU A 169 -0.42 -8.06 -14.24
N SER A 170 0.86 -8.38 -14.42
CA SER A 170 1.86 -7.45 -14.98
C SER A 170 1.54 -7.06 -16.42
N LEU A 171 1.09 -8.00 -17.26
CA LEU A 171 0.60 -7.68 -18.61
C LEU A 171 -0.56 -6.67 -18.54
N LYS A 172 -1.53 -6.91 -17.65
CA LYS A 172 -2.67 -6.02 -17.47
C LYS A 172 -2.25 -4.64 -16.94
N TYR A 173 -1.33 -4.56 -15.98
CA TYR A 173 -0.82 -3.29 -15.48
C TYR A 173 -0.09 -2.53 -16.59
N LEU A 174 0.78 -3.18 -17.34
CA LEU A 174 1.52 -2.56 -18.43
C LEU A 174 0.59 -2.05 -19.55
N GLU A 175 -0.44 -2.83 -19.87
CA GLU A 175 -1.50 -2.46 -20.82
C GLU A 175 -2.18 -1.15 -20.41
N VAL A 176 -2.65 -1.06 -19.15
CA VAL A 176 -3.29 0.15 -18.62
C VAL A 176 -2.34 1.35 -18.62
N LEU A 177 -1.06 1.15 -18.31
CA LEU A 177 -0.05 2.21 -18.32
C LEU A 177 0.15 2.78 -19.74
N TYR A 178 0.32 1.94 -20.77
CA TYR A 178 0.47 2.38 -22.15
C TYR A 178 -0.82 2.97 -22.73
N ARG A 179 -1.99 2.40 -22.43
CA ARG A 179 -3.27 2.89 -22.96
C ARG A 179 -3.57 4.32 -22.49
N ASN A 180 -3.19 4.64 -21.26
CA ASN A 180 -3.56 5.90 -20.61
C ASN A 180 -2.41 6.91 -20.50
N GLY A 181 -1.18 6.53 -20.88
CA GLY A 181 -0.02 7.42 -20.79
C GLY A 181 0.26 7.91 -19.37
N LEU A 182 0.26 7.01 -18.38
CA LEU A 182 0.33 7.39 -16.96
C LEU A 182 1.73 7.82 -16.52
N ILE A 183 2.71 6.94 -16.68
CA ILE A 183 4.15 7.17 -16.39
C ILE A 183 5.03 6.85 -17.62
N LEU A 184 4.38 6.53 -18.74
CA LEU A 184 4.94 6.19 -20.04
C LEU A 184 4.22 7.06 -21.07
N ASP A 185 4.82 7.23 -22.24
CA ASP A 185 4.10 7.78 -23.38
C ASP A 185 2.96 6.86 -23.80
N LYS A 186 1.82 7.47 -24.12
CA LYS A 186 0.63 6.74 -24.57
C LYS A 186 0.94 5.99 -25.86
N ASN A 187 0.71 4.68 -25.87
CA ASN A 187 0.90 3.82 -27.04
C ASN A 187 -0.21 2.78 -27.14
N ILE A 188 -1.22 3.06 -27.96
CA ILE A 188 -2.41 2.22 -28.10
C ILE A 188 -2.07 0.86 -28.72
N ASN A 189 -1.26 0.83 -29.78
CA ASN A 189 -0.89 -0.42 -30.45
C ASN A 189 -0.19 -1.38 -29.49
N LYS A 190 0.73 -0.87 -28.66
CA LYS A 190 1.40 -1.69 -27.65
C LYS A 190 0.46 -2.17 -26.55
N ALA A 191 -0.50 -1.31 -26.15
CA ALA A 191 -1.53 -1.71 -25.19
C ALA A 191 -2.44 -2.81 -25.73
N ASP A 192 -2.84 -2.75 -27.01
CA ASP A 192 -3.68 -3.77 -27.63
C ASP A 192 -2.96 -5.13 -27.73
N ILE A 193 -1.67 -5.15 -28.10
CA ILE A 193 -0.85 -6.37 -28.07
C ILE A 193 -0.77 -6.98 -26.66
N LEU A 194 -0.59 -6.15 -25.63
CA LEU A 194 -0.54 -6.61 -24.24
C LEU A 194 -1.90 -7.16 -23.78
N LYS A 195 -3.00 -6.53 -24.21
CA LYS A 195 -4.37 -6.97 -23.93
C LYS A 195 -4.64 -8.34 -24.54
N GLU A 196 -4.33 -8.53 -25.83
CA GLU A 196 -4.50 -9.81 -26.50
C GLU A 196 -3.73 -10.93 -25.79
N LYS A 197 -2.47 -10.65 -25.41
CA LYS A 197 -1.64 -11.61 -24.66
C LYS A 197 -2.22 -11.94 -23.27
N TYR A 198 -2.74 -10.95 -22.56
CA TYR A 198 -3.43 -11.15 -21.29
C TYR A 198 -4.68 -12.03 -21.44
N GLU A 199 -5.51 -11.76 -22.45
CA GLU A 199 -6.74 -12.52 -22.72
C GLU A 199 -6.43 -13.98 -23.09
N GLN A 200 -5.42 -14.20 -23.94
CA GLN A 200 -4.94 -15.54 -24.28
C GLN A 200 -4.54 -16.32 -23.02
N LEU A 201 -3.70 -15.75 -22.15
CA LEU A 201 -3.24 -16.44 -20.94
C LEU A 201 -4.36 -16.64 -19.91
N SER A 202 -5.29 -15.70 -19.82
CA SER A 202 -6.41 -15.74 -18.86
C SER A 202 -7.52 -16.71 -19.27
N SER A 203 -7.60 -17.06 -20.56
CA SER A 203 -8.51 -18.08 -21.10
C SER A 203 -8.02 -19.52 -20.92
N LEU A 204 -6.76 -19.73 -20.53
CA LEU A 204 -6.23 -21.07 -20.31
C LEU A 204 -6.85 -21.70 -19.05
N PRO A 205 -7.14 -23.02 -19.07
CA PRO A 205 -7.62 -23.72 -17.89
C PRO A 205 -6.56 -23.63 -16.78
N LYS A 206 -6.99 -23.23 -15.58
CA LYS A 206 -6.14 -23.25 -14.39
C LYS A 206 -5.88 -24.71 -14.03
N ILE A 207 -4.62 -25.14 -14.12
CA ILE A 207 -4.14 -26.47 -13.74
C ILE A 207 -4.15 -26.61 -12.22
#